data_AF-A0A7S0T2P3-F1
#
_entry.id   AF-A0A7S0T2P3-F1
#
_cell.length_a   1.000
_cell.length_b   1.000
_cell.length_c   1.000
_cell.angle_alpha   90.00
_cell.angle_beta   90.00
_cell.angle_gamma   90.00
#
_symmetry.space_group_name_H-M   'P 1'
#
loop_
_entity.id
_entity.type
_entity.pdbx_description
1 polymer ?
#
loop_
_entity_poly.entity_id
_entity_poly.type
_entity_poly.pdbx_seq_one_letter_code
_entity_poly.pdbx_strand_id
1 'polypeptide(L)'
;LKATVDAASMPVKLVMRPREFGRVLSHFQSGQNDITISCLPEEEEEGGRGGFAGGFGGGGNPPAKNLKLSSFCDPRAPVGQALQTSISLDTAEDAVLRYDHDADITGGPVDVTVNLKDLKAMVAFCESVDVDVALFCEHAGAPLLVRPTAEYKQSGGGGG
;
A
#
# COMPACT_ATOMS: atom_id res chain seq x y z
N LEU A 1 14.14 4.04 -23.81
CA LEU A 1 12.76 4.51 -23.58
C LEU A 1 12.76 5.40 -22.34
N LYS A 2 12.39 6.67 -22.46
CA LYS A 2 12.25 7.59 -21.32
C LYS A 2 10.75 7.70 -21.04
N ALA A 3 10.21 6.77 -20.25
CA ALA A 3 8.84 6.89 -19.78
C ALA A 3 8.81 8.06 -18.79
N THR A 4 8.22 9.19 -19.20
CA THR A 4 7.88 10.27 -18.27
C THR A 4 6.62 9.86 -17.53
N VAL A 5 6.80 9.33 -16.33
CA VAL A 5 5.70 8.98 -15.43
C VAL A 5 5.34 10.23 -14.64
N ASP A 6 4.11 10.73 -14.81
CA ASP A 6 3.61 11.86 -14.04
C ASP A 6 2.90 11.35 -12.77
N ALA A 7 3.53 11.56 -11.62
CA ALA A 7 2.97 11.14 -10.34
C ALA A 7 1.73 11.97 -9.95
N ALA A 8 1.58 13.20 -10.45
CA ALA A 8 0.46 14.06 -10.11
C ALA A 8 -0.83 13.66 -10.80
N SER A 9 -0.75 12.92 -11.92
CA SER A 9 -1.91 12.41 -12.65
C SER A 9 -2.36 11.03 -12.18
N MET A 10 -1.65 10.41 -11.24
CA MET A 10 -1.99 9.07 -10.75
C MET A 10 -3.14 9.15 -9.74
N PRO A 11 -4.23 8.39 -9.92
CA PRO A 11 -5.43 8.48 -9.11
C PRO A 11 -5.28 7.97 -7.67
N VAL A 12 -4.23 7.19 -7.38
CA VAL A 12 -3.99 6.67 -6.03
C VAL A 12 -2.65 7.17 -5.52
N LYS A 13 -2.65 7.83 -4.36
CA LYS A 13 -1.46 8.25 -3.62
C LYS A 13 -1.50 7.67 -2.22
N LEU A 14 -0.46 6.95 -1.83
CA LEU A 14 -0.29 6.39 -0.49
C LEU A 14 1.04 6.88 0.09
N VAL A 15 1.02 7.45 1.28
CA VAL A 15 2.24 7.85 2.00
C VAL A 15 2.31 7.09 3.31
N MET A 16 3.44 6.44 3.57
CA MET A 16 3.64 5.60 4.75
C MET A 16 4.93 5.93 5.50
N ARG A 17 4.90 5.69 6.82
CA ARG A 17 6.10 5.69 7.66
C ARG A 17 7.00 4.52 7.26
N PRO A 18 8.29 4.74 6.96
CA PRO A 18 9.16 3.70 6.42
C PRO A 18 9.35 2.53 7.40
N ARG A 19 9.50 2.83 8.70
CA ARG A 19 9.70 1.81 9.75
C ARG A 19 8.50 0.88 9.88
N GLU A 20 7.30 1.44 9.94
CA GLU A 20 6.07 0.63 10.05
C GLU A 20 5.81 -0.14 8.76
N PHE A 21 6.04 0.50 7.60
CA PHE A 21 5.91 -0.18 6.33
C PHE A 21 6.92 -1.33 6.17
N GLY A 22 8.17 -1.13 6.61
CA GLY A 22 9.19 -2.18 6.67
C GLY A 22 8.78 -3.37 7.54
N ARG A 23 8.14 -3.12 8.69
CA ARG A 23 7.56 -4.19 9.53
C ARG A 23 6.48 -4.96 8.81
N VAL A 24 5.54 -4.27 8.14
CA VAL A 24 4.51 -4.93 7.33
C VAL A 24 5.14 -5.82 6.26
N LEU A 25 6.14 -5.32 5.53
CA LEU A 25 6.83 -6.09 4.49
C LEU A 25 7.66 -7.25 5.05
N SER A 26 8.02 -7.23 6.33
CA SER A 26 8.79 -8.31 6.97
C SER A 26 7.98 -9.60 7.20
N HIS A 27 6.65 -9.51 7.20
CA HIS A 27 5.77 -10.67 7.35
C HIS A 27 5.79 -11.61 6.12
N PHE A 28 6.18 -11.10 4.95
CA PHE A 28 6.34 -11.94 3.76
C PHE A 28 7.58 -12.81 3.87
N GLN A 29 7.42 -14.09 3.49
CA GLN A 29 8.48 -15.08 3.49
C GLN A 29 9.69 -14.62 2.67
N SER A 30 10.90 -15.05 3.05
CA SER A 30 12.15 -14.65 2.38
C SER A 30 12.21 -15.05 0.90
N GLY A 31 11.52 -16.14 0.52
CA GLY A 31 11.39 -16.61 -0.86
C GLY A 31 10.36 -15.85 -1.70
N GLN A 32 9.57 -14.95 -1.11
CA GLN A 32 8.55 -14.19 -1.83
C GLN A 32 9.23 -13.15 -2.73
N ASN A 33 8.98 -13.25 -4.05
CA ASN A 33 9.53 -12.30 -5.02
C ASN A 33 8.61 -11.12 -5.24
N ASP A 34 7.30 -11.35 -5.37
CA ASP A 34 6.34 -10.32 -5.77
C ASP A 34 5.18 -10.24 -4.77
N ILE A 35 4.67 -9.04 -4.55
CA ILE A 35 3.47 -8.82 -3.74
C ILE A 35 2.49 -7.94 -4.51
N THR A 36 1.19 -8.12 -4.23
CA THR A 36 0.12 -7.29 -4.77
C THR A 36 -0.34 -6.33 -3.69
N ILE A 37 -0.31 -5.04 -4.00
CA ILE A 37 -0.88 -3.95 -3.21
C ILE A 37 -2.24 -3.63 -3.80
N SER A 38 -3.29 -3.85 -3.01
CA SER A 38 -4.69 -3.57 -3.35
C SER A 38 -5.15 -2.33 -2.60
N CYS A 39 -5.54 -1.31 -3.34
CA CYS A 39 -6.07 -0.05 -2.85
C CYS A 39 -7.57 0.00 -3.15
N LEU A 40 -8.41 0.11 -2.12
CA LEU A 40 -9.85 0.28 -2.23
C LEU A 40 -10.22 1.76 -2.06
N PRO A 41 -11.16 2.31 -2.84
CA PRO A 41 -11.65 3.67 -2.60
C PRO A 41 -12.16 3.81 -1.16
N GLU A 42 -12.02 5.00 -0.58
CA GLU A 42 -12.65 5.29 0.71
C GLU A 42 -14.17 5.28 0.48
N GLU A 43 -14.87 4.32 1.08
CA GLU A 43 -16.33 4.31 1.02
C GLU A 43 -16.86 5.45 1.89
N GLU A 44 -17.46 6.46 1.26
CA GLU A 44 -18.31 7.42 1.97
C GLU A 44 -19.42 6.62 2.66
N GLU A 45 -19.67 6.92 3.95
CA GLU A 45 -20.52 6.17 4.88
C GLU A 45 -21.97 5.93 4.39
N GLU A 46 -22.18 5.03 3.42
CA GLU A 46 -23.51 4.52 3.04
C GLU A 46 -23.48 3.00 2.90
N GLY A 47 -23.34 2.30 4.04
CA GLY A 47 -23.92 0.97 4.25
C GLY A 47 -23.38 -0.19 3.40
N GLY A 48 -22.21 -0.05 2.78
CA GLY A 48 -21.56 -1.10 2.00
C GLY A 48 -20.64 -1.98 2.86
N ARG A 49 -20.76 -3.31 2.76
CA ARG A 49 -19.81 -4.26 3.37
C ARG A 49 -18.54 -4.35 2.49
N GLY A 50 -17.81 -3.25 2.30
CA GLY A 50 -16.68 -3.15 1.36
C GLY A 50 -15.28 -3.42 1.93
N GLY A 51 -15.14 -3.77 3.20
CA GLY A 51 -13.83 -4.14 3.77
C GLY A 51 -13.32 -5.48 3.23
N PHE A 52 -12.00 -5.66 3.18
CA PHE A 52 -11.41 -6.99 2.89
C PHE A 52 -11.98 -8.04 3.84
N ALA A 53 -12.86 -8.92 3.33
CA ALA A 53 -13.61 -9.87 4.13
C ALA A 53 -12.68 -10.91 4.77
N GLY A 54 -12.35 -10.69 6.05
CA GLY A 54 -11.49 -11.59 6.83
C GLY A 54 -11.60 -11.48 8.35
N GLY A 55 -12.62 -10.79 8.90
CA GLY A 55 -12.80 -10.62 10.35
C GLY A 55 -14.02 -11.37 10.91
N PHE A 56 -13.81 -12.24 11.90
CA PHE A 56 -14.89 -12.81 12.71
C PHE A 56 -15.46 -11.74 13.67
N GLY A 57 -16.77 -11.45 13.53
CA GLY A 57 -17.70 -11.05 14.60
C GLY A 57 -17.43 -9.79 15.45
N GLY A 58 -18.32 -8.80 15.36
CA GLY A 58 -18.52 -7.77 16.38
C GLY A 58 -19.32 -6.58 15.87
N GLY A 59 -20.47 -6.28 16.48
CA GLY A 59 -21.41 -5.22 16.06
C GLY A 59 -20.94 -3.79 16.34
N GLY A 60 -19.85 -3.38 15.70
CA GLY A 60 -19.44 -1.99 15.52
C GLY A 60 -19.06 -1.79 14.06
N ASN A 61 -19.15 -0.56 13.54
CA ASN A 61 -18.76 -0.26 12.17
C ASN A 61 -17.29 -0.71 11.99
N PRO A 62 -16.97 -1.70 11.13
CA PRO A 62 -15.61 -2.19 11.02
C PRO A 62 -14.71 -1.06 10.49
N PRO A 63 -13.48 -0.92 10.99
CA PRO A 63 -12.51 -0.02 10.38
C PRO A 63 -12.40 -0.29 8.87
N ALA A 64 -12.44 0.77 8.07
CA ALA A 64 -12.33 0.65 6.63
C ALA A 64 -10.91 0.19 6.30
N LYS A 65 -10.76 -1.10 6.02
CA LYS A 65 -9.48 -1.67 5.58
C LYS A 65 -9.31 -1.35 4.11
N ASN A 66 -8.83 -0.15 3.78
CA ASN A 66 -8.71 0.30 2.40
C ASN A 66 -7.44 -0.20 1.69
N LEU A 67 -6.48 -0.75 2.44
CA LEU A 67 -5.22 -1.25 1.91
C LEU A 67 -5.04 -2.74 2.22
N LYS A 68 -4.59 -3.51 1.23
CA LYS A 68 -4.19 -4.91 1.42
C LYS A 68 -2.91 -5.21 0.68
N LEU A 69 -2.02 -5.92 1.35
CA LEU A 69 -0.81 -6.48 0.79
C LEU A 69 -0.95 -7.99 0.77
N SER A 70 -0.79 -8.61 -0.39
CA SER A 70 -0.87 -10.05 -0.53
C SER A 70 0.33 -10.63 -1.28
N SER A 71 0.77 -11.82 -0.88
CA SER A 71 1.80 -12.55 -1.61
C SER A 71 1.26 -12.93 -2.97
N PHE A 72 1.98 -12.58 -4.03
CA PHE A 72 1.64 -13.05 -5.36
C PHE A 72 2.03 -14.52 -5.51
N CYS A 73 1.08 -15.36 -5.91
CA CYS A 73 1.32 -16.75 -6.27
C CYS A 73 1.08 -16.91 -7.76
N ASP A 74 2.08 -17.42 -8.50
CA ASP A 74 1.90 -17.71 -9.92
C ASP A 74 0.84 -18.80 -10.07
N PRO A 75 -0.29 -18.55 -10.76
CA PRO A 75 -1.34 -19.55 -10.97
C PRO A 75 -0.87 -20.76 -11.79
N ARG A 76 0.30 -20.67 -12.45
CA ARG A 76 0.92 -21.76 -13.21
C ARG A 76 1.93 -22.57 -12.37
N ALA A 77 2.20 -22.17 -11.13
CA ALA A 77 3.15 -22.87 -10.28
C ALA A 77 2.62 -24.25 -9.84
N PRO A 78 3.51 -25.23 -9.59
CA PRO A 78 3.13 -26.54 -9.07
C PRO A 78 2.33 -26.44 -7.77
N VAL A 79 1.34 -27.31 -7.62
CA VAL A 79 0.49 -27.37 -6.42
C VAL A 79 1.33 -27.74 -5.21
N GLY A 80 1.43 -26.84 -4.22
CA GLY A 80 1.91 -27.18 -2.87
C GLY A 80 3.16 -26.47 -2.33
N GLN A 81 3.54 -25.27 -2.79
CA GLN A 81 4.78 -24.64 -2.28
C GLN A 81 4.76 -23.17 -1.83
N ALA A 82 3.63 -22.45 -1.81
CA ALA A 82 3.64 -21.06 -1.36
C ALA A 82 2.70 -20.82 -0.18
N LEU A 83 3.26 -20.46 0.98
CA LEU A 83 2.48 -19.92 2.09
C LEU A 83 1.91 -18.57 1.65
N GLN A 84 0.59 -18.50 1.50
CA GLN A 84 -0.07 -17.26 1.15
C GLN A 84 -0.14 -16.33 2.37
N THR A 85 0.42 -15.14 2.23
CA THR A 85 0.38 -14.09 3.26
C THR A 85 -0.53 -12.98 2.76
N SER A 86 -1.46 -12.54 3.61
CA SER A 86 -2.36 -11.42 3.31
C SER A 86 -2.48 -10.54 4.54
N ILE A 87 -2.12 -9.27 4.40
CA ILE A 87 -2.12 -8.27 5.46
C ILE A 87 -3.05 -7.16 5.01
N SER A 88 -4.01 -6.79 5.86
CA SER A 88 -4.89 -5.65 5.60
C SER A 88 -4.53 -4.54 6.57
N LEU A 89 -4.43 -3.32 6.06
CA LEU A 89 -4.13 -2.12 6.81
C LEU A 89 -5.34 -1.18 6.73
N ASP A 90 -5.65 -0.55 7.85
CA ASP A 90 -6.56 0.57 7.90
C ASP A 90 -5.78 1.88 7.63
N THR A 91 -6.34 2.75 6.79
CA THR A 91 -5.73 4.05 6.45
C THR A 91 -5.76 5.03 7.63
N ALA A 92 -6.56 4.75 8.66
CA ALA A 92 -6.55 5.46 9.94
C ALA A 92 -5.43 5.02 10.90
N GLU A 93 -4.63 3.99 10.57
CA GLU A 93 -3.50 3.57 11.39
C GLU A 93 -2.31 4.54 11.29
N ASP A 94 -1.53 4.67 12.38
CA ASP A 94 -0.33 5.54 12.47
C ASP A 94 0.73 5.28 11.37
N ALA A 95 0.68 4.11 10.74
CA ALA A 95 1.58 3.74 9.65
C ALA A 95 1.29 4.50 8.35
N VAL A 96 0.04 4.90 8.12
CA VAL A 96 -0.42 5.60 6.91
C VAL A 96 -0.53 7.09 7.23
N LEU A 97 0.26 7.90 6.51
CA LEU A 97 0.30 9.36 6.69
C LEU A 97 -0.65 10.08 5.74
N ARG A 98 -0.93 9.46 4.59
CA ARG A 98 -1.89 9.95 3.62
C ARG A 98 -2.35 8.82 2.73
N TYR A 99 -3.64 8.81 2.44
CA TYR A 99 -4.23 7.99 1.42
C TYR A 99 -5.17 8.88 0.60
N ASP A 100 -4.91 8.98 -0.70
CA ASP A 100 -5.83 9.57 -1.66
C ASP A 100 -6.17 8.48 -2.67
N HIS A 101 -7.46 8.28 -2.91
CA HIS A 101 -7.95 7.39 -3.94
C HIS A 101 -9.08 8.09 -4.68
N ASP A 102 -8.83 8.47 -5.93
CA ASP A 102 -9.84 9.06 -6.79
C ASP A 102 -10.76 7.96 -7.38
N ALA A 103 -11.89 7.74 -6.71
CA ALA A 103 -12.87 6.73 -7.09
C ALA A 103 -13.56 7.03 -8.44
N ASP A 104 -13.69 8.32 -8.78
CA ASP A 104 -14.31 8.77 -10.03
C ASP A 104 -13.43 8.42 -11.24
N ILE A 105 -12.10 8.47 -11.08
CA ILE A 105 -11.15 8.11 -12.12
C ILE A 105 -10.96 6.59 -12.23
N THR A 106 -10.82 5.90 -11.09
CA THR A 106 -10.50 4.45 -11.07
C THR A 106 -11.71 3.57 -11.33
N GLY A 107 -12.91 4.02 -10.95
CA GLY A 107 -14.15 3.26 -11.03
C GLY A 107 -14.17 2.01 -10.14
N GLY A 108 -13.21 1.84 -9.22
CA GLY A 108 -13.11 0.67 -8.36
C GLY A 108 -11.71 0.40 -7.79
N PRO A 109 -11.48 -0.81 -7.26
CA PRO A 109 -10.21 -1.20 -6.64
C PRO A 109 -9.02 -1.15 -7.61
N VAL A 110 -7.85 -0.73 -7.11
CA VAL A 110 -6.60 -0.72 -7.87
C VAL A 110 -5.63 -1.74 -7.27
N ASP A 111 -5.29 -2.76 -8.07
CA ASP A 111 -4.34 -3.82 -7.71
C ASP A 111 -3.03 -3.67 -8.49
N VAL A 112 -1.91 -3.45 -7.79
CA VAL A 112 -0.58 -3.35 -8.41
C VAL A 112 0.35 -4.41 -7.85
N THR A 113 0.96 -5.20 -8.73
CA THR A 113 1.92 -6.23 -8.35
C THR A 113 3.34 -5.74 -8.57
N VAL A 114 4.17 -5.84 -7.54
CA VAL A 114 5.53 -5.31 -7.54
C VAL A 114 6.53 -6.28 -6.94
N ASN A 115 7.79 -6.09 -7.32
CA ASN A 115 8.89 -6.83 -6.71
C ASN A 115 9.08 -6.41 -5.24
N LEU A 116 8.98 -7.39 -4.35
CA LEU A 116 9.10 -7.20 -2.90
C LEU A 116 10.52 -6.77 -2.50
N LYS A 117 11.56 -7.25 -3.19
CA LYS A 117 12.96 -6.93 -2.84
C LYS A 117 13.26 -5.48 -3.18
N ASP A 118 12.83 -5.02 -4.35
CA ASP A 118 13.00 -3.63 -4.77
C ASP A 118 12.22 -2.67 -3.86
N LEU A 119 10.98 -3.02 -3.51
CA LEU A 119 10.19 -2.23 -2.58
C LEU A 119 10.85 -2.18 -1.18
N LYS A 120 11.29 -3.32 -0.65
CA LYS A 120 12.02 -3.37 0.63
C LYS A 120 13.29 -2.52 0.60
N ALA A 121 14.04 -2.55 -0.50
CA ALA A 121 15.25 -1.75 -0.65
C ALA A 121 14.93 -0.25 -0.62
N MET A 122 13.89 0.19 -1.31
CA MET A 122 13.44 1.59 -1.28
C MET A 122 12.97 2.01 0.11
N VAL A 123 12.18 1.17 0.80
CA VAL A 123 11.71 1.45 2.17
C VAL A 123 12.87 1.56 3.14
N ALA A 124 13.84 0.64 3.08
CA ALA A 124 15.04 0.67 3.90
C ALA A 124 15.91 1.92 3.61
N PHE A 125 15.99 2.33 2.34
CA PHE A 125 16.63 3.59 1.97
C PHE A 125 15.94 4.77 2.63
N CYS A 126 14.61 4.90 2.51
CA CYS A 126 13.84 5.98 3.14
C CYS A 126 13.98 5.98 4.67
N GLU A 127 14.02 4.81 5.31
CA GLU A 127 14.31 4.69 6.75
C GLU A 127 15.69 5.24 7.10
N SER A 128 16.72 4.92 6.30
CA SER A 128 18.11 5.34 6.57
C SER A 128 18.35 6.85 6.42
N VAL A 129 17.62 7.51 5.52
CA VAL A 129 17.70 8.96 5.30
C VAL A 129 16.62 9.73 6.05
N ASP A 130 15.82 9.03 6.87
CA ASP A 130 14.74 9.59 7.67
C ASP A 130 13.76 10.42 6.82
N VAL A 131 13.11 9.78 5.84
CA VAL A 131 12.04 10.37 5.02
C VAL A 131 10.91 9.36 4.84
N ASP A 132 9.71 9.84 4.54
CA ASP A 132 8.55 8.99 4.34
C ASP A 132 8.54 8.36 2.93
N VAL A 133 7.77 7.29 2.75
CA VAL A 133 7.65 6.57 1.48
C VAL A 133 6.35 6.96 0.81
N ALA A 134 6.41 7.55 -0.38
CA ALA A 134 5.24 7.82 -1.21
C ALA A 134 5.13 6.82 -2.35
N LEU A 135 3.96 6.22 -2.49
CA LEU A 135 3.57 5.27 -3.52
C LEU A 135 2.47 5.89 -4.36
N PHE A 136 2.56 5.76 -5.68
CA PHE A 136 1.55 6.23 -6.61
C PHE A 136 1.17 5.09 -7.55
N CYS A 137 -0.14 4.85 -7.67
CA CYS A 137 -0.72 3.77 -8.46
C CYS A 137 -1.75 4.33 -9.44
N GLU A 138 -1.89 3.66 -10.58
CA GLU A 138 -2.86 4.04 -11.62
C GLU A 138 -3.92 2.98 -11.83
N HIS A 139 -3.54 1.86 -12.46
CA HIS A 139 -4.44 0.72 -12.69
C HIS A 139 -3.64 -0.59 -12.68
N ALA A 140 -4.35 -1.72 -12.73
CA ALA A 140 -3.70 -3.02 -12.81
C ALA A 140 -2.81 -3.12 -14.06
N GLY A 141 -1.55 -3.52 -13.87
CA GLY A 141 -0.55 -3.60 -14.93
C GLY A 141 0.19 -2.29 -15.23
N ALA A 142 -0.20 -1.16 -14.63
CA ALA A 142 0.57 0.08 -14.67
C ALA A 142 1.79 0.02 -13.72
N PRO A 143 2.85 0.81 -13.97
CA PRO A 143 4.00 0.86 -13.07
C PRO A 143 3.63 1.46 -11.71
N LEU A 144 4.16 0.88 -10.63
CA LEU A 144 4.17 1.53 -9.31
C LEU A 144 5.28 2.58 -9.28
N LEU A 145 4.93 3.84 -8.99
CA LEU A 145 5.95 4.86 -8.70
C LEU A 145 6.16 4.93 -7.20
N VAL A 146 7.41 4.70 -6.77
CA VAL A 146 7.82 4.83 -5.36
C VAL A 146 8.87 5.92 -5.27
N ARG A 147 8.66 6.90 -4.39
CA ARG A 147 9.63 7.96 -4.13
C ARG A 147 9.77 8.28 -2.65
N PRO A 148 10.97 8.69 -2.20
CA PRO A 148 11.13 9.34 -0.90
C PRO A 148 10.37 10.67 -0.86
N THR A 149 9.77 11.01 0.29
CA THR A 149 9.11 12.30 0.51
C THR A 149 9.36 12.84 1.92
N ALA A 150 9.62 14.14 2.04
CA ALA A 150 9.74 14.84 3.32
C ALA A 150 8.48 15.66 3.66
N GLU A 151 7.45 15.62 2.81
CA GLU A 151 6.23 16.43 2.91
C GLU A 151 5.43 16.18 4.20
N TYR A 152 5.60 15.02 4.84
CA TYR A 152 4.79 14.55 5.99
C TYR A 152 5.61 14.29 7.26
N LYS A 153 6.86 14.76 7.29
CA LYS A 153 7.57 14.90 8.55
C LYS A 153 6.84 15.94 9.39
N GLN A 154 6.36 15.53 10.57
CA GLN A 154 5.86 16.48 11.55
C GLN A 154 6.94 17.54 11.75
N SER A 155 6.59 18.81 11.53
CA SER A 155 7.40 19.96 11.87
C SER A 155 7.58 20.02 13.38
N GLY A 156 8.50 19.22 13.91
CA GLY A 156 8.95 19.33 15.28
C GLY A 156 9.73 20.62 15.49
N GLY A 157 9.05 21.66 15.95
CA GLY A 157 9.62 22.70 16.81
C GLY A 157 10.51 23.77 16.15
N GLY A 158 9.96 24.97 16.04
CA GLY A 158 10.71 26.20 15.78
C GLY A 158 10.03 27.42 16.38
N GLY A 159 9.54 27.29 17.62
CA GLY A 159 9.19 28.46 18.44
C GLY A 159 10.46 29.04 19.03
N GLY A 160 10.83 30.23 18.56
CA GLY A 160 11.81 31.13 19.16
C GLY A 160 11.17 32.50 19.32
#